data_AF-A0A0F9BP55-F1
#
_entry.id   AF-A0A0F9BP55-F1
#
_cell.length_a   1.000
_cell.length_b   1.000
_cell.length_c   1.000
_cell.angle_alpha   90.00
_cell.angle_beta   90.00
_cell.angle_gamma   90.00
#
_symmetry.space_group_name_H-M   'P 1'
#
loop_
_entity.id
_entity.type
_entity.pdbx_description
1 polymer ?
#
loop_
_entity_poly.entity_id
_entity_poly.type
_entity_poly.pdbx_seq_one_letter_code
_entity_poly.pdbx_strand_id
1 'polypeptide(L)'
;MQNNLDVEEIWNNRVWTEQARSIIKNLKNSSFDSKTILILRHSQRYEPKLTDENQYMELTSQGKTIARLFGAKLPKKRTIRLFHSPVNRCRETAEEINAGFNEIGGKSIFKGECTAVWGIGVNKQFFISELQKYRNRDIFFRW
;
A
#
# COMPACT_ATOMS: atom_id res chain seq x y z
N MET A 1 10.24 14.69 -18.42
CA MET A 1 10.90 13.69 -17.55
C MET A 1 11.27 14.37 -16.26
N GLN A 2 10.79 13.90 -15.11
CA GLN A 2 11.13 14.48 -13.82
C GLN A 2 12.57 14.05 -13.46
N ASN A 3 13.42 14.97 -13.06
CA ASN A 3 14.84 14.69 -12.82
C ASN A 3 15.02 13.83 -11.55
N ASN A 4 15.98 12.91 -11.52
CA ASN A 4 16.23 12.04 -10.35
C ASN A 4 16.52 12.85 -9.06
N LEU A 5 17.12 14.04 -9.18
CA LEU A 5 17.36 14.96 -8.07
C LEU A 5 16.05 15.48 -7.44
N ASP A 6 14.99 15.64 -8.24
CA ASP A 6 13.68 16.11 -7.78
C ASP A 6 12.92 15.00 -7.03
N VAL A 7 13.05 13.75 -7.47
CA VAL A 7 12.40 12.60 -6.83
C VAL A 7 12.93 12.34 -5.43
N GLU A 8 14.25 12.37 -5.23
CA GLU A 8 14.85 12.21 -3.89
C GLU A 8 14.56 13.42 -2.99
N GLU A 9 14.47 14.65 -3.53
CA GLU A 9 14.01 15.83 -2.77
C GLU A 9 12.59 15.62 -2.25
N ILE A 10 11.67 15.21 -3.14
CA ILE A 10 10.28 14.92 -2.78
C ILE A 10 10.20 13.80 -1.75
N TRP A 11 10.93 12.70 -1.98
CA TRP A 11 10.93 11.54 -1.10
C TRP A 11 11.45 11.87 0.29
N ASN A 12 12.51 12.67 0.43
CA ASN A 12 13.15 12.93 1.73
C ASN A 12 12.52 14.09 2.49
N ASN A 13 12.05 15.13 1.79
CA ASN A 13 11.71 16.42 2.42
C ASN A 13 10.21 16.72 2.46
N ARG A 14 9.37 16.08 1.65
CA ARG A 14 7.93 16.37 1.66
C ARG A 14 7.24 15.68 2.83
N VAL A 15 6.26 16.38 3.40
CA VAL A 15 5.47 15.90 4.54
C VAL A 15 4.62 14.69 4.14
N TRP A 16 4.02 14.72 2.95
CA TRP A 16 3.12 13.65 2.50
C TRP A 16 3.84 12.29 2.27
N THR A 17 5.17 12.28 2.16
CA THR A 17 5.99 11.07 2.04
C THR A 17 6.51 10.55 3.40
N GLU A 18 6.26 11.26 4.50
CA GLU A 18 6.79 10.90 5.83
C GLU A 18 6.31 9.54 6.33
N GLN A 19 5.01 9.25 6.19
CA GLN A 19 4.46 7.95 6.58
C GLN A 19 5.07 6.82 5.76
N ALA A 20 5.26 7.03 4.46
CA ALA A 20 5.91 6.07 3.57
C ALA A 20 7.36 5.79 4.01
N ARG A 21 8.14 6.83 4.34
CA ARG A 21 9.49 6.69 4.91
C ARG A 21 9.50 5.89 6.21
N SER A 22 8.57 6.20 7.12
CA SER A 22 8.44 5.52 8.41
C SER A 22 8.13 4.03 8.24
N ILE A 23 7.21 3.68 7.34
CA ILE A 23 6.88 2.30 7.00
C ILE A 23 8.14 1.55 6.51
N ILE A 24 8.90 2.12 5.58
CA ILE A 24 10.14 1.50 5.07
C ILE A 24 11.15 1.29 6.21
N LYS A 25 11.36 2.29 7.06
CA LYS A 25 12.26 2.20 8.22
C LYS A 25 11.85 1.05 9.15
N ASN A 26 10.57 0.96 9.49
CA ASN A 26 10.04 -0.06 10.39
C ASN A 26 10.10 -1.46 9.77
N LEU A 27 9.78 -1.61 8.49
CA LEU A 27 9.85 -2.89 7.79
C LEU A 27 11.29 -3.43 7.70
N LYS A 28 12.29 -2.55 7.54
CA LYS A 28 13.71 -2.93 7.54
C LYS A 28 14.20 -3.43 8.90
N ASN A 29 13.61 -2.93 9.99
CA ASN A 29 13.97 -3.29 11.36
C ASN A 29 13.11 -4.43 11.94
N SER A 30 12.02 -4.80 11.28
CA SER A 30 11.12 -5.87 11.75
C SER A 30 11.72 -7.26 11.53
N SER A 31 11.44 -8.19 12.46
CA SER A 31 11.80 -9.61 12.29
C SER A 31 11.14 -10.19 11.04
N PHE A 32 11.89 -11.01 10.30
CA PHE A 32 11.44 -11.65 9.07
C PHE A 32 10.40 -12.76 9.29
N ASP A 33 10.18 -13.20 10.53
CA ASP A 33 9.32 -14.35 10.85
C ASP A 33 7.83 -14.03 11.04
N SER A 34 7.47 -12.74 11.15
CA SER A 34 6.07 -12.33 11.28
C SER A 34 5.38 -12.13 9.93
N LYS A 35 4.10 -12.49 9.86
CA LYS A 35 3.24 -12.10 8.73
C LYS A 35 2.84 -10.64 8.90
N THR A 36 3.18 -9.79 7.93
CA THR A 36 2.84 -8.37 7.94
C THR A 36 1.73 -8.08 6.93
N ILE A 37 0.69 -7.38 7.38
CA ILE A 37 -0.32 -6.76 6.51
C ILE A 37 -0.08 -5.26 6.56
N LEU A 38 0.03 -4.65 5.39
CA LEU A 38 0.23 -3.23 5.24
C LEU A 38 -0.97 -2.62 4.54
N ILE A 39 -1.66 -1.70 5.22
CA ILE A 39 -2.77 -0.92 4.67
C ILE A 39 -2.21 0.45 4.31
N LEU A 40 -2.22 0.76 3.02
CA LEU A 40 -1.65 1.98 2.47
C LEU A 40 -2.75 2.83 1.85
N ARG A 41 -2.69 4.13 2.11
CA ARG A 41 -3.39 5.10 1.27
C ARG A 41 -2.69 5.20 -0.08
N HIS A 42 -3.45 5.47 -1.13
CA HIS A 42 -2.91 5.75 -2.47
C HIS A 42 -1.92 6.92 -2.44
N SER A 43 -1.04 6.98 -3.44
CA SER A 43 -0.09 8.07 -3.64
C SER A 43 -0.78 9.37 -4.08
N GLN A 44 0.01 10.41 -4.35
CA GLN A 44 -0.49 11.72 -4.71
C GLN A 44 -1.34 11.71 -5.99
N ARG A 45 -2.47 12.42 -5.94
CA ARG A 45 -3.40 12.67 -7.05
C ARG A 45 -3.64 14.16 -7.20
N TYR A 46 -4.29 14.57 -8.28
CA TYR A 46 -4.86 15.92 -8.38
C TYR A 46 -6.07 16.07 -7.45
N GLU A 47 -6.31 17.28 -6.96
CA GLU A 47 -7.50 17.57 -6.17
C GLU A 47 -8.76 17.56 -7.05
N PRO A 48 -9.84 16.90 -6.61
CA PRO A 48 -11.07 16.79 -7.39
C PRO A 48 -11.75 18.15 -7.51
N LYS A 49 -12.26 18.46 -8.70
CA LYS A 49 -13.28 19.48 -8.90
C LYS A 49 -14.66 18.92 -8.55
N LEU A 50 -15.64 19.79 -8.34
CA LEU A 50 -17.03 19.41 -8.03
C LEU A 50 -17.67 18.49 -9.11
N THR A 51 -17.21 18.60 -10.35
CA THR A 51 -17.70 17.82 -11.49
C THR A 51 -16.96 16.50 -11.70
N ASP A 52 -15.89 16.24 -10.95
CA ASP A 52 -15.05 15.08 -11.20
C ASP A 52 -15.67 13.82 -10.60
N GLU A 53 -15.70 12.76 -11.41
CA GLU A 53 -16.01 11.43 -10.93
C GLU A 53 -14.80 10.89 -10.14
N ASN A 54 -14.80 11.17 -8.83
CA ASN A 54 -13.70 10.91 -7.90
C ASN A 54 -13.18 9.46 -7.95
N GLN A 55 -13.99 8.49 -8.37
CA GLN A 55 -13.59 7.08 -8.50
C GLN A 55 -12.62 6.80 -9.66
N TYR A 56 -12.66 7.61 -10.72
CA TYR A 56 -11.82 7.41 -11.92
C TYR A 56 -10.54 8.24 -11.90
N MET A 57 -10.36 9.10 -10.90
CA MET A 57 -9.17 9.92 -10.78
C MET A 57 -7.91 9.07 -10.59
N GLU A 58 -6.91 9.42 -11.39
CA GLU A 58 -5.58 8.81 -11.44
C GLU A 58 -4.60 9.55 -10.53
N LEU A 59 -3.42 8.97 -10.36
CA LEU A 59 -2.27 9.61 -9.73
C LEU A 59 -1.67 10.68 -10.63
N THR A 60 -1.02 11.66 -10.00
CA THR A 60 -0.13 12.55 -10.74
C THR A 60 1.13 11.79 -11.19
N SER A 61 1.88 12.31 -12.17
CA SER A 61 3.18 11.75 -12.56
C SER A 61 4.15 11.64 -11.38
N GLN A 62 4.13 12.65 -10.50
CA GLN A 62 4.87 12.63 -9.24
C GLN A 62 4.39 11.50 -8.30
N GLY A 63 3.07 11.33 -8.17
CA GLY A 63 2.48 10.26 -7.38
C GLY A 63 2.89 8.86 -7.85
N LYS A 64 2.87 8.63 -9.18
CA LYS A 64 3.34 7.38 -9.81
C LYS A 64 4.81 7.12 -9.50
N THR A 65 5.65 8.14 -9.71
CA THR A 65 7.10 8.04 -9.49
C THR A 65 7.45 7.70 -8.04
N ILE A 66 6.78 8.34 -7.08
CA ILE A 66 7.00 8.08 -5.65
C ILE A 66 6.44 6.72 -5.22
N ALA A 67 5.32 6.26 -5.79
CA ALA A 67 4.80 4.91 -5.54
C ALA A 67 5.80 3.84 -6.02
N ARG A 68 6.39 4.05 -7.20
CA ARG A 68 7.45 3.18 -7.72
C ARG A 68 8.67 3.16 -6.81
N LEU A 69 9.14 4.34 -6.38
CA LEU A 69 10.25 4.46 -5.45
C LEU A 69 9.97 3.78 -4.11
N PHE A 70 8.75 3.88 -3.59
CA PHE A 70 8.34 3.15 -2.39
C PHE A 70 8.52 1.64 -2.58
N GLY A 71 8.02 1.10 -3.70
CA GLY A 71 8.21 -0.30 -4.08
C GLY A 71 9.69 -0.69 -4.11
N ALA A 72 10.54 0.11 -4.75
CA ALA A 72 11.98 -0.13 -4.84
C ALA A 72 12.72 -0.02 -3.49
N LYS A 73 12.12 0.59 -2.46
CA LYS A 73 12.71 0.67 -1.11
C LYS A 73 12.21 -0.43 -0.17
N LEU A 74 11.25 -1.28 -0.57
CA LEU A 74 10.74 -2.39 0.24
C LEU A 74 11.79 -3.51 0.44
N PRO A 75 11.76 -4.24 1.57
CA PRO A 75 12.68 -5.37 1.79
C PRO A 75 12.42 -6.55 0.83
N LYS A 76 13.39 -6.86 -0.04
CA LYS A 76 13.27 -7.93 -1.06
C LYS A 76 13.34 -9.37 -0.56
N LYS A 77 13.63 -9.59 0.72
CA LYS A 77 13.75 -10.94 1.31
C LYS A 77 12.42 -11.70 1.40
N ARG A 78 11.29 -11.04 1.15
CA ARG A 78 9.95 -11.63 1.23
C ARG A 78 9.22 -11.52 -0.11
N THR A 79 8.37 -12.50 -0.39
CA THR A 79 7.39 -12.37 -1.47
C THR A 79 6.23 -11.51 -0.98
N ILE A 80 5.88 -10.46 -1.72
CA ILE A 80 4.73 -9.60 -1.39
C ILE A 80 3.51 -9.96 -2.24
N ARG A 81 2.33 -9.74 -1.67
CA ARG A 81 1.05 -9.83 -2.38
C ARG A 81 0.43 -8.44 -2.40
N LEU A 82 0.06 -7.98 -3.58
CA LEU A 82 -0.48 -6.64 -3.78
C LEU A 82 -1.96 -6.72 -4.09
N PHE A 83 -2.74 -5.94 -3.37
CA PHE A 83 -4.18 -5.77 -3.53
C PHE A 83 -4.47 -4.28 -3.61
N HIS A 84 -5.53 -3.89 -4.30
CA HIS A 84 -5.99 -2.49 -4.34
C HIS A 84 -7.50 -2.39 -4.23
N SER A 85 -8.01 -1.23 -3.83
CA SER A 85 -9.45 -0.93 -3.95
C SER A 85 -9.83 -0.70 -5.42
N PRO A 86 -11.12 -0.77 -5.80
CA PRO A 86 -11.59 -0.60 -7.20
C PRO A 86 -11.25 0.77 -7.85
N VAL A 87 -10.73 1.72 -7.07
CA VAL A 87 -10.50 3.09 -7.50
C VAL A 87 -9.17 3.20 -8.27
N ASN A 88 -9.17 3.92 -9.40
CA ASN A 88 -8.02 4.01 -10.31
C ASN A 88 -6.70 4.40 -9.62
N ARG A 89 -6.66 5.48 -8.83
CA ARG A 89 -5.45 5.87 -8.07
C ARG A 89 -4.88 4.77 -7.16
N CYS A 90 -5.73 3.92 -6.58
CA CYS A 90 -5.28 2.82 -5.73
C CYS A 90 -4.68 1.69 -6.58
N ARG A 91 -5.31 1.38 -7.72
CA ARG A 91 -4.77 0.46 -8.73
C ARG A 91 -3.40 0.91 -9.20
N GLU A 92 -3.27 2.16 -9.65
CA GLU A 92 -1.99 2.70 -10.14
C GLU A 92 -0.92 2.73 -9.04
N THR A 93 -1.30 3.06 -7.80
CA THR A 93 -0.35 2.99 -6.67
C THR A 93 0.19 1.57 -6.51
N ALA A 94 -0.68 0.56 -6.54
CA ALA A 94 -0.26 -0.83 -6.42
C ALA A 94 0.57 -1.29 -7.62
N GLU A 95 0.21 -0.90 -8.85
CA GLU A 95 0.94 -1.22 -10.09
C GLU A 95 2.36 -0.64 -10.06
N GLU A 96 2.53 0.61 -9.64
CA GLU A 96 3.85 1.23 -9.55
C GLU A 96 4.69 0.63 -8.43
N ILE A 97 4.10 0.33 -7.26
CA ILE A 97 4.80 -0.39 -6.19
C ILE A 97 5.27 -1.77 -6.70
N ASN A 98 4.42 -2.48 -7.44
CA ASN A 98 4.75 -3.76 -8.06
C ASN A 98 5.97 -3.62 -8.98
N ALA A 99 5.92 -2.63 -9.88
CA ALA A 99 6.98 -2.38 -10.84
C ALA A 99 8.31 -2.06 -10.13
N GLY A 100 8.32 -1.10 -9.21
CA GLY A 100 9.53 -0.71 -8.48
C GLY A 100 10.11 -1.84 -7.62
N PHE A 101 9.26 -2.67 -7.01
CA PHE A 101 9.73 -3.83 -6.25
C PHE A 101 10.35 -4.91 -7.16
N ASN A 102 9.77 -5.14 -8.33
CA ASN A 102 10.30 -6.12 -9.29
C ASN A 102 11.63 -5.63 -9.92
N GLU A 103 11.79 -4.33 -10.15
CA GLU A 103 13.04 -3.74 -10.67
C GLU A 103 14.26 -4.03 -9.80
N ILE A 104 14.09 -4.08 -8.47
CA ILE A 104 15.16 -4.42 -7.53
C ILE A 104 15.32 -5.94 -7.32
N GLY A 105 14.64 -6.77 -8.12
CA GLY A 105 14.63 -8.23 -8.03
C GLY A 105 13.74 -8.80 -6.92
N GLY A 106 12.78 -8.01 -6.42
CA GLY A 106 11.76 -8.48 -5.49
C GLY A 106 10.80 -9.47 -6.15
N LYS A 107 10.20 -10.36 -5.35
CA LYS A 107 9.17 -11.30 -5.82
C LYS A 107 7.78 -10.81 -5.40
N SER A 108 6.91 -10.54 -6.36
CA SER A 108 5.56 -10.04 -6.11
C SER A 108 4.49 -10.89 -6.78
N ILE A 109 3.29 -10.89 -6.20
CA ILE A 109 2.08 -11.46 -6.81
C ILE A 109 1.01 -10.37 -6.79
N PHE A 110 0.66 -9.86 -7.97
CA PHE A 110 -0.42 -8.88 -8.11
C PHE A 110 -1.76 -9.60 -8.10
N LYS A 111 -2.54 -9.42 -7.02
CA LYS A 111 -3.83 -10.08 -6.83
C LYS A 111 -5.00 -9.26 -7.38
N GLY A 112 -4.79 -7.98 -7.64
CA GLY A 112 -5.80 -7.09 -8.20
C GLY A 112 -6.74 -6.52 -7.13
N GLU A 113 -8.00 -6.34 -7.51
CA GLU A 113 -9.00 -5.71 -6.67
C GLU A 113 -9.32 -6.54 -5.41
N CYS A 114 -9.44 -5.86 -4.28
CA CYS A 114 -9.92 -6.41 -3.03
C CYS A 114 -10.81 -5.38 -2.35
N THR A 115 -12.12 -5.64 -2.33
CA THR A 115 -13.10 -4.74 -1.72
C THR A 115 -13.08 -4.79 -0.20
N ALA A 116 -12.48 -5.84 0.39
CA ALA A 116 -12.43 -5.99 1.83
C ALA A 116 -11.25 -6.81 2.36
N VAL A 117 -10.75 -6.42 3.54
CA VAL A 117 -9.53 -6.98 4.15
C VAL A 117 -9.62 -8.49 4.42
N TRP A 118 -10.81 -9.06 4.65
CA TRP A 118 -10.94 -10.52 4.81
C TRP A 118 -10.61 -11.30 3.53
N GLY A 119 -10.66 -10.66 2.36
CA GLY A 119 -10.37 -11.25 1.05
C GLY A 119 -8.89 -11.49 0.76
N ILE A 120 -7.97 -11.01 1.61
CA ILE A 120 -6.51 -11.10 1.37
C ILE A 120 -5.90 -12.50 1.61
N GLY A 121 -6.74 -13.52 1.79
CA GLY A 121 -6.33 -14.91 2.00
C GLY A 121 -5.78 -15.18 3.40
N VAL A 122 -6.30 -14.48 4.41
CA VAL A 122 -6.12 -14.90 5.81
C VAL A 122 -7.04 -16.08 6.08
N ASN A 123 -6.58 -17.07 6.84
CA ASN A 123 -7.36 -18.29 7.09
C ASN A 123 -8.73 -17.94 7.70
N LYS A 124 -9.84 -18.39 7.09
CA LYS A 124 -11.19 -18.17 7.63
C LYS A 124 -11.33 -18.71 9.06
N GLN A 125 -10.70 -19.85 9.35
CA GLN A 125 -10.63 -20.44 10.69
C GLN A 125 -9.96 -19.48 11.69
N PHE A 126 -8.92 -18.75 11.26
CA PHE A 126 -8.26 -17.75 12.10
C PHE A 126 -9.23 -16.63 12.48
N PHE A 127 -9.95 -16.06 11.51
CA PHE A 127 -10.94 -15.03 11.78
C PHE A 127 -12.06 -15.52 12.71
N ILE A 128 -12.61 -16.71 12.45
CA ILE A 128 -13.64 -17.32 13.31
C ILE A 128 -13.10 -17.52 14.72
N SER A 129 -11.88 -18.07 14.85
CA SER A 129 -11.26 -18.29 16.16
C SER A 129 -10.98 -16.99 16.90
N GLU A 130 -10.61 -15.91 16.20
CA GLU A 130 -10.36 -14.62 16.81
C GLU A 130 -11.66 -13.96 17.26
N LEU A 131 -12.73 -14.05 16.46
CA LEU A 131 -14.07 -13.59 16.85
C LEU A 131 -14.63 -14.38 18.03
N GLN A 132 -14.40 -15.69 18.08
CA GLN A 132 -14.81 -16.56 19.19
C GLN A 132 -14.11 -16.24 20.52
N LYS A 133 -12.94 -15.58 20.50
CA LYS A 133 -12.28 -15.10 21.73
C LYS A 133 -13.04 -13.95 22.40
N TYR A 134 -13.86 -13.24 21.64
CA TYR A 134 -14.67 -12.14 22.17
C TYR A 134 -16.08 -12.68 22.50
N ARG A 135 -16.37 -12.78 23.81
CA ARG A 135 -17.69 -13.18 24.31
C ARG A 135 -18.66 -12.00 24.17
N ASN A 136 -19.73 -12.17 23.39
CA ASN A 136 -20.86 -11.25 23.30
C ASN A 136 -20.51 -9.82 22.86
N ARG A 137 -21.47 -8.89 23.04
CA ARG A 137 -21.70 -7.60 22.35
C ARG A 137 -20.50 -6.63 22.22
N ASP A 138 -19.37 -6.91 22.84
CA ASP A 138 -18.14 -6.12 22.77
C ASP A 138 -17.57 -6.00 21.35
N ILE A 139 -17.90 -6.93 20.45
CA ILE A 139 -17.58 -6.81 19.01
C ILE A 139 -18.20 -5.56 18.38
N PHE A 140 -19.39 -5.12 18.84
CA PHE A 140 -20.09 -3.97 18.26
C PHE A 140 -19.56 -2.62 18.75
N PHE A 141 -18.77 -2.60 19.84
CA PHE A 141 -18.26 -1.37 20.45
C PHE A 141 -16.76 -1.16 20.23
N ARG A 142 -16.13 -1.91 19.32
CA ARG A 142 -14.67 -1.89 19.11
C ARG A 142 -14.20 -0.96 17.97
N TRP A 143 -15.02 0.01 17.57
CA TRP A 143 -14.70 0.97 16.51
C TRP A 143 -15.21 2.37 16.85
#